data_AF-A0A931XI14-F1
#
_entry.id   AF-A0A931XI14-F1
#
_cell.length_a   1.000
_cell.length_b   1.000
_cell.length_c   1.000
_cell.angle_alpha   90.00
_cell.angle_beta   90.00
_cell.angle_gamma   90.00
#
_symmetry.space_group_name_H-M   'P 1'
#
loop_
_entity.id
_entity.type
_entity.pdbx_description
1 polymer ?
#
loop_
_entity_poly.entity_id
_entity_poly.type
_entity_poly.pdbx_seq_one_letter_code
_entity_poly.pdbx_strand_id
1 'polypeptide(L)'
;EVDHVLARAGLRPPDLGGIAVALGPGSFTGLRVGLSVAKGLGLALGRPVLGVGSLLAMAWPYRELAEERALGVLLDLGRGELAAQWYSGRSLRLVGELVVGDLARVVANAPVGPLLVVAEAGAAASADLAAVLGSRAVFTATPAPLVRIAGLAALGWARLARGEADDLATLQPLYPQRSGQPTDRVR
;
A
#
# COMPACT_ATOMS: atom_id res chain seq x y z
N GLU A 1 10.24 -10.00 17.29
CA GLU A 1 10.01 -8.68 16.63
C GLU A 1 8.99 -7.78 17.32
N VAL A 2 7.68 -8.10 17.40
CA VAL A 2 6.68 -7.17 17.98
C VAL A 2 7.03 -6.73 19.41
N ASP A 3 7.26 -7.70 20.31
CA ASP A 3 7.65 -7.40 21.70
C ASP A 3 8.95 -6.60 21.80
N HIS A 4 9.90 -6.89 20.90
CA HIS A 4 11.19 -6.19 20.85
C HIS A 4 11.03 -4.71 20.47
N VAL A 5 10.20 -4.41 19.47
CA VAL A 5 9.94 -3.02 19.04
C VAL A 5 9.18 -2.25 20.12
N LEU A 6 8.20 -2.88 20.78
CA LEU A 6 7.48 -2.26 21.90
C LEU A 6 8.41 -1.97 23.07
N ALA A 7 9.24 -2.94 23.46
CA ALA A 7 10.21 -2.78 24.54
C ALA A 7 11.21 -1.63 24.25
N ARG A 8 11.68 -1.51 23.00
CA ARG A 8 12.54 -0.39 22.57
C ARG A 8 11.85 0.97 22.63
N ALA A 9 10.53 1.01 22.52
CA ALA A 9 9.72 2.21 22.69
C ALA A 9 9.29 2.45 24.16
N GLY A 10 9.69 1.58 25.10
CA GLY A 10 9.24 1.65 26.50
C GLY A 10 7.76 1.29 26.69
N LEU A 11 7.18 0.55 25.75
CA LEU A 11 5.77 0.17 25.74
C LEU A 11 5.58 -1.33 25.95
N ARG A 12 4.39 -1.71 26.40
CA ARG A 12 3.89 -3.08 26.49
C ARG A 12 2.68 -3.25 25.58
N PRO A 13 2.30 -4.48 25.21
CA PRO A 13 1.14 -4.71 24.35
C PRO A 13 -0.17 -4.02 24.82
N PRO A 14 -0.52 -4.00 26.12
CA PRO A 14 -1.72 -3.29 26.60
C PRO A 14 -1.70 -1.77 26.39
N ASP A 15 -0.51 -1.17 26.24
CA ASP A 15 -0.34 0.26 26.04
C ASP A 15 -0.69 0.70 24.59
N LEU A 16 -0.92 -0.27 23.68
CA LEU A 16 -1.36 0.00 22.31
C LEU A 16 -2.80 0.54 22.27
N GLY A 17 -3.02 1.64 21.54
CA GLY A 17 -4.36 2.17 21.28
C GLY A 17 -5.10 1.49 20.13
N GLY A 18 -4.39 0.84 19.21
CA GLY A 18 -4.94 0.18 18.03
C GLY A 18 -3.84 -0.47 17.18
N ILE A 19 -4.23 -1.28 16.19
CA ILE A 19 -3.31 -2.07 15.37
C ILE A 19 -3.59 -1.80 13.89
N ALA A 20 -2.64 -1.19 13.19
CA ALA A 20 -2.72 -1.01 11.75
C ALA A 20 -2.10 -2.19 11.00
N VAL A 21 -2.75 -2.68 9.94
CA VAL A 21 -2.27 -3.81 9.14
C VAL A 21 -2.45 -3.56 7.65
N ALA A 22 -1.44 -3.93 6.86
CA ALA A 22 -1.52 -3.82 5.41
C ALA A 22 -2.45 -4.90 4.83
N LEU A 23 -3.36 -4.50 3.94
CA LEU A 23 -4.28 -5.43 3.29
C LEU A 23 -3.78 -5.94 1.94
N GLY A 24 -2.82 -5.28 1.32
CA GLY A 24 -2.34 -5.65 -0.01
C GLY A 24 -2.52 -4.51 -1.03
N PRO A 25 -2.03 -4.72 -2.26
CA PRO A 25 -1.33 -5.91 -2.77
C PRO A 25 0.04 -6.14 -2.11
N GLY A 26 0.58 -7.36 -2.23
CA GLY A 26 1.86 -7.76 -1.64
C GLY A 26 2.02 -9.28 -1.54
N SER A 27 3.02 -9.74 -0.76
CA SER A 27 3.25 -11.18 -0.54
C SER A 27 2.03 -11.87 0.06
N PHE A 28 1.50 -12.89 -0.63
CA PHE A 28 0.33 -13.65 -0.19
C PHE A 28 0.51 -14.21 1.23
N THR A 29 1.65 -14.86 1.48
CA THR A 29 1.99 -15.40 2.80
C THR A 29 2.14 -14.29 3.83
N GLY A 30 2.84 -13.21 3.47
CA GLY A 30 3.08 -12.08 4.38
C GLY A 30 1.80 -11.38 4.81
N LEU A 31 0.87 -11.15 3.88
CA LEU A 31 -0.43 -10.52 4.17
C LEU A 31 -1.28 -11.38 5.10
N ARG A 32 -1.35 -12.69 4.85
CA ARG A 32 -2.13 -13.61 5.70
C ARG A 32 -1.54 -13.73 7.10
N VAL A 33 -0.23 -13.88 7.21
CA VAL A 33 0.45 -13.96 8.52
C VAL A 33 0.27 -12.64 9.28
N GLY A 34 0.54 -11.50 8.64
CA GLY A 34 0.39 -10.17 9.26
C GLY A 34 -1.03 -9.90 9.73
N LEU A 35 -2.03 -10.22 8.91
CA LEU A 35 -3.43 -10.05 9.28
C LEU A 35 -3.85 -10.98 10.43
N SER A 36 -3.44 -12.25 10.41
CA SER A 36 -3.73 -13.18 11.51
C SER A 36 -3.14 -12.69 12.84
N VAL A 37 -1.89 -12.20 12.82
CA VAL A 37 -1.25 -11.61 14.01
C VAL A 37 -2.01 -10.36 14.48
N ALA A 38 -2.37 -9.46 13.57
CA ALA A 38 -3.11 -8.24 13.91
C ALA A 38 -4.48 -8.55 14.53
N LYS A 39 -5.24 -9.49 13.95
CA LYS A 39 -6.53 -9.94 14.50
C LYS A 39 -6.37 -10.60 15.87
N GLY A 40 -5.37 -11.47 16.04
CA GLY A 40 -5.10 -12.13 17.31
C GLY A 40 -4.76 -11.15 18.42
N LEU A 41 -3.87 -10.18 18.14
CA LEU A 41 -3.54 -9.10 19.07
C LEU A 41 -4.75 -8.19 19.37
N GLY A 42 -5.51 -7.81 18.35
CA GLY A 42 -6.71 -6.99 18.51
C GLY A 42 -7.75 -7.64 19.40
N LEU A 43 -8.01 -8.94 19.18
CA LEU A 43 -8.93 -9.73 20.00
C LEU A 43 -8.43 -9.89 21.44
N ALA A 44 -7.15 -10.26 21.63
CA ALA A 44 -6.58 -10.49 22.95
C ALA A 44 -6.50 -9.21 23.81
N LEU A 45 -6.26 -8.06 23.18
CA LEU A 45 -6.08 -6.78 23.87
C LEU A 45 -7.37 -5.92 23.89
N GLY A 46 -8.43 -6.34 23.20
CA GLY A 46 -9.64 -5.53 23.02
C GLY A 46 -9.35 -4.22 22.27
N ARG A 47 -8.46 -4.25 21.27
CA ARG A 47 -8.01 -3.06 20.53
C ARG A 47 -8.52 -3.07 19.09
N PRO A 48 -8.88 -1.89 18.54
CA PRO A 48 -9.33 -1.78 17.15
C PRO A 48 -8.21 -2.18 16.17
N VAL A 49 -8.60 -2.89 15.11
CA VAL A 49 -7.71 -3.27 14.00
C VAL A 49 -8.11 -2.48 12.76
N LEU A 50 -7.11 -1.96 12.06
CA LEU A 50 -7.25 -0.97 10.99
C LEU A 50 -6.50 -1.47 9.76
N GLY A 51 -7.23 -1.99 8.78
CA GLY A 51 -6.75 -2.33 7.47
C GLY A 51 -6.37 -1.10 6.64
N VAL A 52 -5.22 -1.15 5.98
CA VAL A 52 -4.73 -0.09 5.11
C VAL A 52 -4.21 -0.71 3.82
N GLY A 53 -4.57 -0.14 2.66
CA GLY A 53 -4.04 -0.59 1.37
C GLY A 53 -2.53 -0.36 1.29
N SER A 54 -1.78 -1.36 0.82
CA SER A 54 -0.31 -1.30 0.76
C SER A 54 0.19 -0.13 -0.10
N LEU A 55 -0.42 0.07 -1.28
CA LEU A 55 -0.03 1.15 -2.19
C LEU A 55 -0.34 2.52 -1.58
N LEU A 56 -1.42 2.66 -0.82
CA LEU A 56 -1.74 3.91 -0.12
C LEU A 56 -0.71 4.19 0.99
N ALA A 57 -0.32 3.15 1.74
CA ALA A 57 0.75 3.26 2.75
C ALA A 57 2.10 3.64 2.13
N MET A 58 2.41 3.15 0.93
CA MET A 58 3.62 3.53 0.19
C MET A 58 3.54 4.95 -0.37
N ALA A 59 2.35 5.41 -0.79
CA ALA A 59 2.13 6.75 -1.30
C ALA A 59 2.26 7.84 -0.21
N TRP A 60 1.80 7.52 1.00
CA TRP A 60 1.63 8.49 2.09
C TRP A 60 2.85 9.38 2.37
N PRO A 61 4.09 8.85 2.46
CA PRO A 61 5.26 9.66 2.80
C PRO A 61 5.66 10.65 1.70
N TYR A 62 5.22 10.41 0.46
CA TYR A 62 5.60 11.20 -0.71
C TYR A 62 4.53 12.21 -1.13
N ARG A 63 3.36 12.21 -0.48
CA ARG A 63 2.21 13.05 -0.86
C ARG A 63 2.51 14.55 -0.92
N GLU A 64 3.39 15.04 -0.04
CA GLU A 64 3.77 16.46 0.03
C GLU A 64 4.76 16.83 -1.09
N LEU A 65 5.49 15.87 -1.64
CA LEU A 65 6.41 16.05 -2.78
C LEU A 65 5.69 16.01 -4.13
N ALA A 66 4.44 15.54 -4.14
CA ALA A 66 3.69 15.40 -5.38
C ALA A 66 3.33 16.77 -5.99
N GLU A 67 3.29 17.86 -5.22
CA GLU A 67 2.86 19.18 -5.71
C GLU A 67 1.56 19.08 -6.53
N GLU A 68 1.58 19.48 -7.80
CA GLU A 68 0.46 19.38 -8.76
C GLU A 68 0.44 18.07 -9.56
N ARG A 69 1.36 17.14 -9.29
CA ARG A 69 1.53 15.87 -10.00
C ARG A 69 0.57 14.80 -9.46
N ALA A 70 0.12 13.91 -10.35
CA ALA A 70 -0.46 12.66 -9.89
C ALA A 70 0.64 11.78 -9.29
N LEU A 71 0.36 11.17 -8.14
CA LEU A 71 1.30 10.29 -7.44
C LEU A 71 0.94 8.84 -7.76
N GLY A 72 1.85 8.12 -8.41
CA GLY A 72 1.71 6.71 -8.74
C GLY A 72 2.56 5.85 -7.83
N VAL A 73 1.99 4.75 -7.33
CA VAL A 73 2.75 3.70 -6.66
C VAL A 73 2.72 2.45 -7.51
N LEU A 74 3.91 1.92 -7.79
CA LEU A 74 4.10 0.73 -8.61
C LEU A 74 4.81 -0.33 -7.76
N LEU A 75 4.26 -1.53 -7.74
CA LEU A 75 4.76 -2.67 -6.97
C LEU A 75 4.93 -3.87 -7.90
N ASP A 76 6.13 -4.45 -7.91
CA ASP A 76 6.42 -5.68 -8.64
C ASP A 76 5.75 -6.88 -7.96
N LEU A 77 4.91 -7.60 -8.71
CA LEU A 77 4.21 -8.81 -8.26
C LEU A 77 4.93 -10.09 -8.71
N GLY A 78 6.08 -9.96 -9.38
CA GLY A 78 6.83 -11.03 -10.03
C GLY A 78 6.26 -11.43 -11.39
N ARG A 79 7.06 -12.17 -12.17
CA ARG A 79 6.69 -12.70 -13.50
C ARG A 79 6.25 -11.62 -14.50
N GLY A 80 6.80 -10.41 -14.38
CA GLY A 80 6.49 -9.29 -15.28
C GLY A 80 5.14 -8.61 -15.00
N GLU A 81 4.44 -8.96 -13.92
CA GLU A 81 3.22 -8.26 -13.49
C GLU A 81 3.56 -7.15 -12.48
N LEU A 82 2.95 -6.00 -12.68
CA LEU A 82 3.01 -4.84 -11.79
C LEU A 82 1.61 -4.58 -11.23
N ALA A 83 1.53 -4.16 -9.96
CA ALA A 83 0.38 -3.45 -9.43
C ALA A 83 0.65 -1.95 -9.46
N ALA A 84 -0.28 -1.16 -9.99
CA ALA A 84 -0.18 0.29 -10.05
C ALA A 84 -1.46 0.95 -9.55
N GLN A 85 -1.32 1.93 -8.65
CA GLN A 85 -2.41 2.80 -8.23
C GLN A 85 -1.96 4.26 -8.30
N TRP A 86 -2.82 5.10 -8.86
CA TRP A 86 -2.61 6.54 -8.95
C TRP A 86 -3.47 7.30 -7.96
N TYR A 87 -2.93 8.41 -7.48
CA TYR A 87 -3.49 9.26 -6.44
C TYR A 87 -3.36 10.74 -6.81
N SER A 88 -4.28 11.54 -6.28
CA SER A 88 -4.31 13.00 -6.44
C SER A 88 -3.36 13.71 -5.46
N GLY A 89 -2.05 13.47 -5.68
CA GLY A 89 -0.95 14.09 -4.97
C GLY A 89 -1.15 14.13 -3.46
N ARG A 90 -1.16 15.32 -2.88
CA ARG A 90 -1.30 15.57 -1.43
C ARG A 90 -2.55 14.94 -0.81
N SER A 91 -3.68 14.96 -1.51
CA SER A 91 -4.96 14.49 -0.96
C SER A 91 -5.09 12.97 -0.95
N LEU A 92 -4.24 12.28 -1.71
CA LEU A 92 -4.24 10.81 -1.84
C LEU A 92 -5.59 10.20 -2.20
N ARG A 93 -6.50 10.95 -2.83
CA ARG A 93 -7.73 10.38 -3.39
C ARG A 93 -7.37 9.58 -4.63
N LEU A 94 -8.02 8.43 -4.81
CA LEU A 94 -7.82 7.54 -5.94
C LEU A 94 -8.03 8.29 -7.26
N VAL A 95 -7.13 8.05 -8.21
CA VAL A 95 -7.25 8.49 -9.60
C VAL A 95 -7.29 7.22 -10.44
N GLY A 96 -8.50 6.82 -10.84
CA GLY A 96 -8.72 5.54 -11.51
C GLY A 96 -8.61 4.33 -10.57
N GLU A 97 -8.82 3.16 -11.15
CA GLU A 97 -8.81 1.87 -10.45
C GLU A 97 -7.40 1.32 -10.27
N LEU A 98 -7.27 0.35 -9.36
CA LEU A 98 -6.06 -0.45 -9.23
C LEU A 98 -5.81 -1.23 -10.52
N VAL A 99 -4.62 -1.05 -11.11
CA VAL A 99 -4.21 -1.75 -12.33
C VAL A 99 -3.27 -2.88 -11.94
N VAL A 100 -3.57 -4.09 -12.42
CA VAL A 100 -2.61 -5.21 -12.40
C VAL A 100 -2.39 -5.73 -13.81
N GLY A 101 -1.13 -5.84 -14.19
CA GLY A 101 -0.73 -6.38 -15.49
C GLY A 101 0.70 -5.97 -15.85
N ASP A 102 1.04 -6.12 -17.12
CA ASP A 102 2.34 -5.72 -17.66
C ASP A 102 2.55 -4.20 -17.68
N LEU A 103 3.77 -3.81 -18.05
CA LEU A 103 4.16 -2.41 -18.20
C LEU A 103 3.24 -1.62 -19.13
N ALA A 104 2.86 -2.20 -20.27
CA ALA A 104 2.03 -1.54 -21.26
C ALA A 104 0.65 -1.18 -20.67
N ARG A 105 0.06 -2.10 -19.90
CA ARG A 105 -1.22 -1.87 -19.21
C ARG A 105 -1.10 -0.79 -18.14
N VAL A 106 -0.02 -0.80 -17.36
CA VAL A 106 0.22 0.25 -16.34
C VAL A 106 0.33 1.62 -16.98
N VAL A 107 1.11 1.75 -18.05
CA VAL A 107 1.32 3.02 -18.78
C VAL A 107 0.02 3.49 -19.44
N ALA A 108 -0.75 2.58 -20.05
CA ALA A 108 -2.01 2.92 -20.71
C ALA A 108 -3.07 3.48 -19.75
N ASN A 109 -2.96 3.17 -18.45
CA ASN A 109 -3.85 3.66 -17.41
C ASN A 109 -3.23 4.78 -16.56
N ALA A 110 -2.04 5.27 -16.93
CA ALA A 110 -1.43 6.40 -16.25
C ALA A 110 -2.23 7.69 -16.52
N PRO A 111 -2.49 8.54 -15.50
CA PRO A 111 -3.17 9.81 -15.69
C PRO A 111 -2.45 10.70 -16.71
N VAL A 112 -3.21 11.58 -17.38
CA VAL A 112 -2.64 12.64 -18.21
C VAL A 112 -1.96 13.69 -17.34
N GLY A 113 -0.86 14.28 -17.81
CA GLY A 113 -0.10 15.30 -17.10
C GLY A 113 1.17 14.79 -16.39
N PRO A 114 1.75 15.60 -15.49
CA PRO A 114 2.98 15.29 -14.79
C PRO A 114 2.74 14.28 -13.65
N LEU A 115 3.70 13.38 -13.46
CA LEU A 115 3.63 12.24 -12.55
C LEU A 115 4.81 12.27 -11.56
N LEU A 116 4.52 11.91 -10.31
CA LEU A 116 5.51 11.48 -9.32
C LEU A 116 5.33 9.98 -9.12
N VAL A 117 6.39 9.19 -9.35
CA VAL A 117 6.32 7.73 -9.33
C VAL A 117 7.17 7.16 -8.20
N VAL A 118 6.51 6.41 -7.33
CA VAL A 118 7.13 5.62 -6.27
C VAL A 118 7.13 4.16 -6.70
N ALA A 119 8.28 3.64 -7.10
CA ALA A 119 8.40 2.27 -7.58
C ALA A 119 9.15 1.38 -6.57
N GLU A 120 8.50 0.31 -6.13
CA GLU A 120 9.14 -0.86 -5.52
C GLU A 120 9.15 -1.96 -6.59
N ALA A 121 10.00 -1.75 -7.60
CA ALA A 121 10.16 -2.65 -8.73
C ALA A 121 11.65 -2.93 -8.99
N GLY A 122 11.95 -4.05 -9.65
CA GLY A 122 13.32 -4.34 -10.08
C GLY A 122 13.92 -3.24 -10.94
N ALA A 123 15.26 -3.16 -10.99
CA ALA A 123 15.99 -2.13 -11.74
C ALA A 123 15.59 -2.08 -13.23
N ALA A 124 15.36 -3.24 -13.85
CA ALA A 124 14.91 -3.33 -15.24
C ALA A 124 13.51 -2.71 -15.43
N ALA A 125 12.53 -3.13 -14.65
CA ALA A 125 11.17 -2.59 -14.72
C ALA A 125 11.13 -1.07 -14.47
N SER A 126 11.96 -0.59 -13.53
CA SER A 126 12.08 0.85 -13.24
C SER A 126 12.68 1.62 -14.43
N ALA A 127 13.69 1.06 -15.10
CA ALA A 127 14.29 1.66 -16.29
C ALA A 127 13.30 1.70 -17.47
N ASP A 128 12.57 0.61 -17.70
CA ASP A 128 11.56 0.53 -18.76
C ASP A 128 10.41 1.53 -18.52
N LEU A 129 9.94 1.63 -17.27
CA LEU A 129 8.96 2.66 -16.88
C LEU A 129 9.46 4.07 -17.15
N ALA A 130 10.71 4.37 -16.81
CA ALA A 130 11.30 5.68 -17.05
C ALA A 130 11.43 5.98 -18.55
N ALA A 131 11.81 4.99 -19.36
CA ALA A 131 11.90 5.12 -20.80
C ALA A 131 10.54 5.40 -21.45
N VAL A 132 9.48 4.72 -21.00
CA VAL A 132 8.13 4.85 -21.58
C VAL A 132 7.40 6.11 -21.09
N LEU A 133 7.47 6.43 -19.79
CA LEU A 133 6.80 7.62 -19.24
C LEU A 133 7.56 8.92 -19.57
N GLY A 134 8.85 8.82 -19.88
CA GLY A 134 9.69 9.93 -20.34
C GLY A 134 9.70 11.11 -19.38
N SER A 135 9.75 12.32 -19.92
CA SER A 135 9.85 13.58 -19.14
C SER A 135 8.62 13.90 -18.30
N ARG A 136 7.51 13.16 -18.47
CA ARG A 136 6.30 13.36 -17.67
C ARG A 136 6.42 12.79 -16.26
N ALA A 137 7.31 11.82 -16.04
CA ALA A 137 7.44 11.16 -14.74
C ALA A 137 8.76 11.51 -14.05
N VAL A 138 8.66 11.88 -12.77
CA VAL A 138 9.78 11.95 -11.85
C VAL A 138 9.70 10.73 -10.94
N PHE A 139 10.78 9.96 -10.85
CA PHE A 139 10.83 8.77 -10.01
C PHE A 139 11.52 9.09 -8.69
N THR A 140 10.92 8.63 -7.59
CA THR A 140 11.61 8.66 -6.30
C THR A 140 12.63 7.53 -6.24
N ALA A 141 13.65 7.67 -5.40
CA ALA A 141 14.45 6.52 -5.00
C ALA A 141 13.54 5.43 -4.40
N THR A 142 13.93 4.16 -4.55
CA THR A 142 13.20 3.03 -3.96
C THR A 142 13.01 3.28 -2.46
N PRO A 143 11.76 3.25 -1.95
CA PRO A 143 11.51 3.54 -0.55
C PRO A 143 12.21 2.52 0.35
N ALA A 144 12.91 2.99 1.39
CA ALA A 144 13.37 2.09 2.43
C ALA A 144 12.14 1.42 3.09
N PRO A 145 12.20 0.13 3.50
CA PRO A 145 11.06 -0.57 4.11
C PRO A 145 10.39 0.18 5.27
N LEU A 146 11.17 0.95 6.04
CA LEU A 146 10.68 1.79 7.13
C LEU A 146 9.72 2.90 6.68
N VAL A 147 9.89 3.43 5.47
CA VAL A 147 9.05 4.51 4.90
C VAL A 147 7.61 4.02 4.70
N ARG A 148 7.44 2.78 4.21
CA ARG A 148 6.12 2.13 4.07
C ARG A 148 5.45 1.90 5.42
N ILE A 149 6.22 1.45 6.42
CA ILE A 149 5.70 1.20 7.78
C ILE A 149 5.22 2.51 8.41
N ALA A 150 5.95 3.61 8.23
CA ALA A 150 5.53 4.92 8.70
C ALA A 150 4.22 5.38 8.05
N GLY A 151 4.05 5.17 6.74
CA GLY A 151 2.80 5.45 6.05
C GLY A 151 1.63 4.62 6.55
N LEU A 152 1.84 3.31 6.75
CA LEU A 152 0.86 2.41 7.34
C LEU A 152 0.41 2.88 8.74
N ALA A 153 1.38 3.20 9.60
CA ALA A 153 1.11 3.65 10.97
C ALA A 153 0.36 4.99 10.98
N ALA A 154 0.76 5.95 10.14
CA ALA A 154 0.12 7.26 10.08
C ALA A 154 -1.33 7.19 9.56
N LEU A 155 -1.59 6.38 8.52
CA LEU A 155 -2.93 6.15 8.00
C LEU A 155 -3.82 5.42 9.01
N GLY A 156 -3.28 4.39 9.66
CA GLY A 156 -3.97 3.69 10.74
C GLY A 156 -4.30 4.62 11.90
N TRP A 157 -3.34 5.44 12.34
CA TRP A 157 -3.56 6.44 13.38
C TRP A 157 -4.65 7.45 13.00
N ALA A 158 -4.64 7.95 11.77
CA ALA A 158 -5.66 8.90 11.32
C ALA A 158 -7.08 8.31 11.33
N ARG A 159 -7.23 7.01 11.05
CA ARG A 159 -8.51 6.29 11.17
C ARG A 159 -8.87 6.07 12.65
N LEU A 160 -7.92 5.63 13.47
CA LEU A 160 -8.11 5.42 14.90
C LEU A 160 -8.57 6.70 15.62
N ALA A 161 -7.96 7.84 15.30
CA ALA A 161 -8.31 9.14 15.88
C ALA A 161 -9.74 9.60 15.53
N ARG A 162 -10.34 9.04 14.48
CA ARG A 162 -11.75 9.23 14.10
C ARG A 162 -12.70 8.22 14.75
N GLY A 163 -12.19 7.33 15.60
CA GLY A 163 -12.98 6.27 16.24
C GLY A 163 -13.32 5.11 15.30
N GLU A 164 -12.60 4.97 14.19
CA GLU A 164 -12.84 3.89 13.23
C GLU A 164 -12.19 2.58 13.67
N ALA A 165 -12.81 1.47 13.25
CA ALA A 165 -12.26 0.12 13.35
C ALA A 165 -12.85 -0.73 12.22
N ASP A 166 -12.09 -1.71 11.74
CA ASP A 166 -12.62 -2.71 10.82
C ASP A 166 -13.22 -3.90 11.58
N ASP A 167 -14.27 -4.50 11.03
CA ASP A 167 -14.85 -5.73 11.55
C ASP A 167 -13.89 -6.92 11.30
N LEU A 168 -13.44 -7.56 12.38
CA LEU A 168 -12.50 -8.66 12.31
C LEU A 168 -13.05 -9.89 11.58
N ALA A 169 -14.38 -10.07 11.51
CA ALA A 169 -14.98 -11.19 10.80
C ALA A 169 -14.85 -11.03 9.29
N THR A 170 -14.97 -9.79 8.79
CA THR A 170 -14.98 -9.48 7.35
C THR A 170 -13.65 -8.94 6.84
N LEU A 171 -12.76 -8.47 7.71
CA LEU A 171 -11.44 -7.95 7.35
C LEU A 171 -10.58 -9.03 6.68
N GLN A 172 -10.21 -8.83 5.42
CA GLN A 172 -9.44 -9.79 4.64
C GLN A 172 -8.42 -9.09 3.75
N PRO A 173 -7.35 -9.77 3.31
CA PRO A 173 -6.40 -9.18 2.39
C PRO A 173 -7.07 -8.87 1.03
N LEU A 174 -6.66 -7.75 0.45
CA LEU A 174 -6.99 -7.35 -0.91
C LEU A 174 -6.08 -8.09 -1.88
N TYR A 175 -6.62 -9.13 -2.51
CA TYR A 175 -5.95 -9.81 -3.61
C TYR A 175 -6.39 -9.16 -4.92
N PRO A 176 -5.50 -8.44 -5.62
CA PRO A 176 -5.87 -7.92 -6.92
C PRO A 176 -6.07 -9.09 -7.90
N GLN A 177 -7.07 -8.95 -8.76
CA GLN A 177 -7.28 -9.90 -9.84
C GLN A 177 -6.13 -9.78 -10.84
N ARG A 178 -5.42 -10.88 -11.08
CA ARG A 178 -4.32 -10.93 -12.05
C ARG A 178 -4.89 -10.92 -13.47
N SER A 179 -4.11 -10.41 -14.42
CA SER A 179 -4.45 -10.54 -15.83
C SER A 179 -4.51 -12.02 -16.22
N GLY A 180 -5.72 -12.55 -16.45
CA GLY A 180 -5.97 -13.93 -16.88
C GLY A 180 -6.77 -14.82 -15.92
N GLN A 181 -7.16 -14.34 -14.73
CA GLN A 181 -8.13 -15.08 -13.90
C GLN A 181 -9.57 -14.83 -14.37
N PRO A 182 -10.40 -15.87 -14.58
CA PRO A 182 -11.81 -15.68 -14.93
C PRO A 182 -12.53 -14.94 -13.80
N THR A 183 -13.40 -14.00 -14.19
CA THR A 183 -14.25 -13.24 -13.27
C THR A 183 -15.35 -14.13 -12.72
N ASP A 184 -15.13 -14.74 -11.55
CA ASP A 184 -16.25 -15.19 -10.73
C ASP A 184 -16.87 -13.96 -10.08
N ARG A 185 -17.75 -13.29 -10.83
CA ARG A 185 -18.75 -12.41 -10.25
C ARG A 185 -19.72 -13.29 -9.48
N VAL A 186 -19.45 -13.48 -8.18
CA VAL A 186 -20.48 -13.95 -7.25
C VAL A 186 -21.54 -12.85 -7.19
N ARG A 187 -22.76 -13.23 -7.55
CA ARG A 187 -23.98 -12.42 -7.49
C ARG A 187 -24.38 -12.09 -6.06
#